data_AF-A0A1A8H5C5-F1
#
_entry.id   AF-A0A1A8H5C5-F1
#
_cell.length_a   1.000
_cell.length_b   1.000
_cell.length_c   1.000
_cell.angle_alpha   90.00
_cell.angle_beta   90.00
_cell.angle_gamma   90.00
#
_symmetry.space_group_name_H-M   'P 1'
#
loop_
_entity.id
_entity.type
_entity.pdbx_description
1 polymer ?
#
loop_
_entity_poly.entity_id
_entity_poly.type
_entity_poly.pdbx_seq_one_letter_code
_entity_poly.pdbx_strand_id
1 'polypeptide(L)' 'MSRSLLFLAFCLSALIDCSSCADSEERLMNWLLGKERYNPLIRPAVNRSERVTVKIQVSLAQLISVNE' A
#
# COMPACT_ATOMS: atom_id res chain seq x y z
N MET A 1 24.47 -11.99 -30.84
CA MET A 1 25.08 -11.33 -29.66
C MET A 1 24.41 -10.01 -29.29
N SER A 2 23.99 -9.18 -30.26
CA SER A 2 23.29 -7.89 -30.00
C SER A 2 21.94 -8.03 -29.27
N ARG A 3 21.13 -9.05 -29.59
CA ARG A 3 19.81 -9.24 -28.96
C ARG A 3 19.91 -9.64 -27.48
N SER A 4 20.83 -10.53 -27.13
CA SER A 4 21.09 -10.94 -25.74
C SER A 4 21.61 -9.78 -24.88
N LEU A 5 22.43 -8.89 -25.45
CA LEU A 5 22.88 -7.67 -24.78
C LEU A 5 21.74 -6.69 -24.52
N LEU A 6 20.80 -6.53 -25.47
CA LEU A 6 19.61 -5.71 -25.28
C LEU A 6 18.70 -6.25 -24.18
N PHE A 7 18.50 -7.58 -24.11
CA PHE A 7 17.75 -8.21 -23.02
C PHE A 7 18.42 -8.00 -21.66
N LEU A 8 19.75 -8.16 -21.59
CA LEU A 8 20.50 -7.93 -20.36
C LEU A 8 20.41 -6.46 -19.90
N ALA A 9 20.52 -5.51 -20.84
CA ALA A 9 20.39 -4.08 -20.56
C ALA A 9 18.97 -3.71 -20.08
N PHE A 10 17.93 -4.28 -20.69
CA PHE A 10 16.54 -4.09 -20.28
C PHE A 10 16.27 -4.66 -18.88
N CYS A 11 16.84 -5.83 -18.56
CA CYS A 11 16.76 -6.38 -17.21
C CYS A 11 17.51 -5.50 -16.19
N LEU A 12 18.69 -4.96 -16.54
CA LEU A 12 19.42 -4.06 -15.66
C LEU A 12 18.65 -2.75 -15.40
N SER A 13 18.04 -2.15 -16.43
CA SER A 13 17.23 -0.95 -16.25
C SER A 13 16.02 -1.20 -15.36
N ALA A 14 15.33 -2.34 -15.54
CA ALA A 14 14.18 -2.71 -14.70
C ALA A 14 14.57 -2.93 -13.22
N LEU A 15 15.77 -3.45 -12.96
CA LEU A 15 16.29 -3.62 -11.60
C LEU A 15 16.62 -2.29 -10.93
N ILE A 16 17.16 -1.33 -11.69
CA ILE A 16 17.49 0.01 -11.19
C ILE A 16 16.20 0.79 -10.88
N ASP A 17 15.19 0.73 -11.75
CA ASP A 17 13.89 1.37 -11.53
C ASP A 17 13.17 0.83 -10.30
N CYS A 18 13.21 -0.48 -10.07
CA CYS A 18 12.61 -1.11 -8.90
C CYS A 18 13.22 -0.61 -7.58
N SER A 19 14.54 -0.37 -7.55
CA SER A 19 15.22 0.18 -6.37
C SER A 19 14.80 1.61 -6.07
N SER A 20 14.58 2.42 -7.10
CA SER A 20 14.12 3.82 -6.95
C SER A 20 12.69 3.89 -6.42
N CYS A 21 11.81 3.00 -6.90
CA CYS A 21 10.43 2.92 -6.42
C CYS A 21 10.35 2.59 -4.93
N ALA A 22 11.14 1.61 -4.45
CA ALA A 22 11.14 1.21 -3.05
C ALA A 22 11.58 2.36 -2.10
N ASP A 23 12.64 3.10 -2.45
CA ASP A 23 13.09 4.26 -1.66
C ASP A 23 12.02 5.37 -1.63
N SER A 24 11.36 5.63 -2.76
CA SER A 24 10.28 6.62 -2.82
C SER A 24 9.08 6.23 -1.96
N GLU A 25 8.72 4.94 -1.91
CA GLU A 25 7.64 4.41 -1.09
C GLU A 25 7.99 4.50 0.40
N GLU A 26 9.21 4.11 0.79
CA GLU A 26 9.69 4.20 2.17
C GLU A 26 9.67 5.65 2.66
N ARG A 27 10.20 6.57 1.85
CA ARG A 27 10.19 8.01 2.19
C ARG A 27 8.76 8.55 2.32
N LEU A 28 7.84 8.14 1.45
CA LEU A 28 6.44 8.53 1.53
C LEU A 28 5.75 7.96 2.78
N MET A 29 6.00 6.69 3.12
CA MET A 29 5.47 6.05 4.32
C MET A 29 5.98 6.71 5.59
N ASN A 30 7.29 6.95 5.68
CA ASN A 30 7.89 7.68 6.79
C ASN A 30 7.32 9.10 6.91
N TRP A 31 7.00 9.74 5.78
CA TRP A 31 6.36 11.05 5.78
C TRP A 31 4.91 10.96 6.28
N LEU A 32 4.06 10.09 5.72
CA LEU A 32 2.65 10.00 6.06
C LEU A 32 2.39 9.47 7.47
N LEU A 33 3.14 8.45 7.91
CA LEU A 33 2.89 7.72 9.15
C LEU A 33 3.81 8.15 10.31
N GLY A 34 4.61 9.20 10.12
CA GLY A 34 5.41 9.78 11.20
C GLY A 34 4.54 10.20 12.39
N LYS A 35 5.03 9.95 13.61
CA LYS A 35 4.30 10.20 14.87
C LYS A 35 3.78 11.63 15.04
N GLU A 36 4.46 12.61 14.41
CA GLU A 36 4.07 14.02 14.42
C GLU A 36 2.81 14.32 13.59
N ARG A 37 2.47 13.47 12.61
CA ARG A 37 1.41 13.75 11.63
C ARG A 37 0.24 12.78 11.64
N TYR A 38 0.45 11.55 12.09
CA TYR A 38 -0.60 10.54 12.11
C TYR A 38 -0.72 9.90 13.48
N ASN A 39 -1.92 9.92 14.04
CA ASN A 39 -2.25 9.25 15.29
C ASN A 39 -3.36 8.21 15.05
N PRO A 40 -3.09 6.91 15.22
CA PRO A 40 -4.06 5.86 14.96
C PRO A 40 -5.21 5.81 15.96
N LEU A 41 -5.06 6.44 17.13
CA LEU A 41 -6.08 6.44 18.19
C LEU A 41 -7.14 7.54 17.97
N ILE A 42 -6.89 8.49 17.06
CA ILE A 42 -7.79 9.61 16.81
C ILE A 42 -8.61 9.33 15.55
N ARG A 43 -9.92 9.51 15.68
CA ARG A 43 -10.85 9.48 14.55
C ARG A 43 -10.51 10.59 13.54
N PRO A 44 -10.27 10.28 12.25
CA PRO A 44 -10.01 11.28 11.23
C PRO A 44 -11.30 11.96 10.79
N ALA A 45 -11.49 13.22 11.19
CA ALA A 45 -12.56 14.08 10.71
C ALA A 45 -12.05 15.54 10.72
N VAL A 46 -12.38 16.32 9.68
CA VAL A 46 -11.96 17.74 9.62
C VAL A 46 -12.69 18.52 10.70
N ASN A 47 -13.99 18.25 10.87
CA ASN A 47 -14.82 18.85 11.90
C ASN A 47 -15.30 17.80 12.89
N ARG A 48 -15.46 18.20 14.16
CA ARG A 48 -15.96 17.30 15.23
C ARG A 48 -17.36 16.76 14.94
N SER A 49 -18.22 17.58 14.33
CA SER A 49 -19.62 17.24 14.03
C SER A 49 -19.81 16.42 12.75
N GLU A 50 -18.77 16.33 11.91
CA GLU A 50 -18.85 15.57 10.66
C GLU A 50 -18.97 14.07 10.97
N ARG A 51 -19.67 13.30 10.13
CA ARG A 51 -19.82 11.84 10.27
C ARG A 51 -18.90 11.12 9.29
N VAL A 52 -18.16 10.13 9.77
CA VAL A 52 -17.31 9.27 8.93
C VAL A 52 -18.15 8.07 8.52
N THR A 53 -18.34 7.89 7.22
CA THR A 53 -19.16 6.80 6.67
C THR A 53 -18.27 5.62 6.33
N VAL A 54 -18.55 4.45 6.90
CA VAL A 54 -17.84 3.20 6.63
C VAL A 54 -18.70 2.33 5.72
N LYS A 55 -18.18 1.98 4.54
CA LYS A 55 -18.83 1.04 3.63
C LYS A 55 -18.38 -0.37 3.99
N ILE A 56 -19.33 -1.23 4.36
CA ILE A 56 -19.06 -2.61 4.74
C ILE A 56 -19.69 -3.52 3.69
N GLN A 57 -18.88 -4.43 3.16
CA GLN A 57 -19.31 -5.52 2.29
C GLN A 57 -18.70 -6.80 2.86
N VAL A 58 -19.47 -7.89 2.86
CA VAL A 58 -19.01 -9.20 3.29
C VAL A 58 -18.90 -10.13 2.09
N SER A 59 -17.87 -10.97 2.07
CA SER A 59 -17.68 -12.04 1.12
C SER A 59 -17.56 -13.36 1.88
N LEU A 60 -18.36 -14.35 1.51
CA LEU A 60 -18.29 -15.67 2.11
C LEU A 60 -17.21 -16.46 1.37
N ALA A 61 -16.12 -16.80 2.07
CA ALA A 61 -15.07 -17.66 1.52
C ALA A 61 -15.45 -19.13 1.61
N GLN A 62 -15.80 -19.62 2.80
CA GLN A 62 -16.24 -20.99 3.03
C GLN A 62 -17.08 -21.07 4.31
N LEU A 63 -18.10 -21.93 4.31
CA LEU A 63 -18.89 -22.28 5.49
C LEU A 63 -18.25 -23.52 6.15
N ILE A 64 -17.71 -23.34 7.36
CA ILE A 64 -16.83 -24.33 8.01
C ILE A 64 -17.65 -25.41 8.75
N SER A 65 -18.65 -25.00 9.52
CA SER A 65 -19.58 -25.91 10.20
C SER A 65 -20.82 -25.15 10.61
N VAL A 66 -21.98 -25.80 10.53
CA VAL A 66 -23.23 -25.29 11.13
C VAL A 66 -23.56 -26.23 12.28
N ASN A 67 -23.63 -25.67 13.48
CA ASN A 67 -24.14 -26.40 14.63
C ASN A 67 -25.66 -26.25 14.64
N GLU A 68 -26.38 -27.37 14.72
CA GLU A 68 -27.82 -27.38 14.96
C GLU A 68 -28.16 -26.94 16.39
#